data_AF-A0A3Q1F056-F1
#
_entry.id   AF-A0A3Q1F056-F1
#
_cell.length_a   1.000
_cell.length_b   1.000
_cell.length_c   1.000
_cell.angle_alpha   90.00
_cell.angle_beta   90.00
_cell.angle_gamma   90.00
#
_symmetry.space_group_name_H-M   'P 1'
#
loop_
_entity.id
_entity.type
_entity.pdbx_description
1 polymer ?
#
loop_
_entity_poly.entity_id
_entity_poly.type
_entity_poly.pdbx_seq_one_letter_code
_entity_poly.pdbx_strand_id
1 'polypeptide(L)'
;GRYETAGKNSTTYTSLKTKLTHVISSATDTEVHTMLDALLPPDTYFRFNPYMSEDIPLNEHRGERLNFMKGEGERYLERNDGKLKKAASVLGQEKSTIQRLAEWAKLKGDMYEGLPFVSKL
;
A
#
# COMPACT_ATOMS: atom_id res chain seq x y z
N GLY A 1 11.39 8.88 -12.58
CA GLY A 1 10.62 8.95 -13.84
C GLY A 1 9.18 9.37 -13.58
N ARG A 2 8.97 10.62 -13.16
CA ARG A 2 7.65 11.26 -13.21
C ARG A 2 7.78 12.45 -14.14
N TYR A 3 6.80 12.59 -15.03
CA TYR A 3 6.61 13.78 -15.85
C TYR A 3 5.64 14.67 -15.08
N GLU A 4 6.07 15.87 -14.70
CA GLU A 4 5.23 16.89 -14.08
C GLU A 4 4.83 17.90 -15.16
N THR A 5 3.54 18.21 -15.27
CA THR A 5 3.06 19.31 -16.11
C THR A 5 2.47 20.40 -15.22
N ALA A 6 2.82 21.64 -15.55
CA ALA A 6 2.63 22.84 -14.76
C ALA A 6 1.14 23.14 -14.45
N GLY A 7 0.92 23.56 -13.20
CA GLY A 7 -0.39 23.88 -12.64
C GLY A 7 -1.13 25.01 -13.34
N LYS A 8 -2.45 24.84 -13.44
CA LYS A 8 -3.40 25.89 -13.81
C LYS A 8 -4.38 26.10 -12.65
N ASN A 9 -4.22 27.25 -12.00
CA ASN A 9 -5.04 27.68 -10.87
C ASN A 9 -6.40 28.12 -11.39
N SER A 10 -7.46 27.35 -11.14
CA SER A 10 -8.84 27.82 -11.30
C SER A 10 -9.63 27.58 -10.02
N THR A 11 -9.88 28.67 -9.30
CA THR A 11 -10.68 28.75 -8.08
C THR A 11 -12.14 28.47 -8.42
N THR A 12 -12.56 27.21 -8.31
CA THR A 12 -13.98 26.82 -8.42
C THR A 12 -14.45 26.33 -7.06
N TYR A 13 -15.50 26.93 -6.51
CA TYR A 13 -16.13 26.54 -5.25
C TYR A 13 -16.53 25.06 -5.30
N THR A 14 -15.79 24.21 -4.60
CA THR A 14 -15.98 22.76 -4.61
C THR A 14 -17.10 22.34 -3.64
N SER A 15 -18.08 21.56 -4.13
CA SER A 15 -19.19 21.00 -3.34
C SER A 15 -18.68 20.16 -2.17
N LEU A 16 -19.46 19.97 -1.09
CA LEU A 16 -19.10 19.04 0.01
C LEU A 16 -18.76 17.64 -0.50
N LYS A 17 -19.44 17.19 -1.57
CA LYS A 17 -19.11 15.94 -2.27
C LYS A 17 -17.69 15.99 -2.84
N THR A 18 -17.32 17.10 -3.48
CA THR A 18 -15.97 17.34 -4.00
C THR A 18 -14.94 17.45 -2.87
N LYS A 19 -15.27 18.06 -1.73
CA LYS A 19 -14.37 18.08 -0.56
C LYS A 19 -14.19 16.69 0.05
N LEU A 20 -15.24 15.87 0.13
CA LEU A 20 -15.13 14.48 0.61
C LEU A 20 -14.34 13.62 -0.37
N THR A 21 -14.64 13.70 -1.67
CA THR A 21 -13.83 13.05 -2.71
C THR A 21 -12.40 13.53 -2.65
N HIS A 22 -12.14 14.83 -2.45
CA HIS A 22 -10.79 15.37 -2.29
C HIS A 22 -10.11 14.91 -1.00
N VAL A 23 -10.83 14.69 0.10
CA VAL A 23 -10.27 14.12 1.34
C VAL A 23 -9.93 12.64 1.15
N ILE A 24 -10.81 11.87 0.54
CA ILE A 24 -10.57 10.46 0.19
C ILE A 24 -9.39 10.36 -0.79
N SER A 25 -9.39 11.20 -1.83
CA SER A 25 -8.31 11.31 -2.79
C SER A 25 -7.02 11.83 -2.15
N SER A 26 -7.08 12.70 -1.14
CA SER A 26 -5.91 13.19 -0.38
C SER A 26 -5.30 12.13 0.53
N ALA A 27 -6.13 11.23 1.09
CA ALA A 27 -5.65 10.05 1.81
C ALA A 27 -5.00 9.03 0.84
N THR A 28 -5.38 9.07 -0.44
CA THR A 28 -4.66 8.41 -1.53
C THR A 28 -3.61 9.31 -2.19
N ASP A 29 -3.34 10.51 -1.70
CA ASP A 29 -2.41 11.42 -2.35
C ASP A 29 -0.99 11.16 -1.83
N THR A 30 -0.05 11.56 -2.64
CA THR A 30 1.30 11.02 -2.75
C THR A 30 2.22 11.26 -1.55
N GLU A 31 1.83 12.09 -0.58
CA GLU A 31 2.63 12.44 0.60
C GLU A 31 2.70 11.32 1.65
N VAL A 32 1.59 10.63 1.92
CA VAL A 32 1.54 9.53 2.91
C VAL A 32 2.42 8.35 2.48
N HIS A 33 2.46 8.06 1.17
CA HIS A 33 3.31 6.98 0.67
C HIS A 33 4.79 7.31 0.78
N THR A 34 5.20 8.55 0.50
CA THR A 34 6.60 8.97 0.65
C THR A 34 7.06 8.93 2.10
N MET A 35 6.18 9.32 3.04
CA MET A 35 6.49 9.22 4.47
C MET A 35 6.59 7.75 4.92
N LEU A 36 5.68 6.88 4.48
CA LEU A 36 5.74 5.45 4.82
C LEU A 36 6.97 4.76 4.20
N ASP A 37 7.34 5.10 2.96
CA ASP A 37 8.53 4.57 2.29
C ASP A 37 9.82 5.02 3.00
N ALA A 38 9.84 6.23 3.57
CA ALA A 38 10.99 6.76 4.32
C ALA A 38 11.11 6.20 5.75
N LEU A 39 9.99 5.83 6.37
CA LEU A 39 9.96 5.39 7.78
C LEU A 39 9.99 3.87 7.94
N LEU A 40 9.51 3.12 6.96
CA LEU A 40 9.46 1.67 7.04
C LEU A 40 10.77 1.03 6.55
N PRO A 41 11.18 -0.09 7.15
CA PRO A 41 12.29 -0.87 6.61
C PRO A 41 12.05 -1.23 5.15
N PRO A 42 13.11 -1.38 4.34
CA PRO A 42 12.97 -1.78 2.94
C PRO A 42 12.15 -3.06 2.82
N ASP A 43 11.40 -3.19 1.73
CA ASP A 43 10.57 -4.36 1.42
C ASP A 43 9.39 -4.60 2.37
N THR A 44 9.03 -3.62 3.20
CA THR A 44 7.88 -3.72 4.12
C THR A 44 6.57 -3.20 3.50
N TYR A 45 6.65 -2.26 2.55
CA TYR A 45 5.47 -1.58 2.01
C TYR A 45 5.47 -1.50 0.49
N PHE A 46 4.44 -2.07 -0.13
CA PHE A 46 4.24 -2.02 -1.58
C PHE A 46 2.91 -1.36 -1.91
N ARG A 47 2.97 -0.15 -2.50
CA ARG A 47 1.78 0.58 -2.97
C ARG A 47 1.47 0.29 -4.43
N PHE A 48 0.27 -0.22 -4.70
CA PHE A 48 -0.29 -0.36 -6.05
C PHE A 48 -1.51 0.56 -6.16
N ASN A 49 -1.40 1.58 -7.00
CA ASN A 49 -2.48 2.53 -7.25
C ASN A 49 -2.43 2.90 -8.73
N PRO A 50 -3.16 2.15 -9.59
CA PRO A 50 -3.23 2.45 -11.01
C PRO A 50 -3.73 3.87 -11.25
N TYR A 51 -3.05 4.59 -12.13
CA TYR A 51 -3.55 5.87 -12.61
C TYR A 51 -4.70 5.62 -13.58
N MET A 52 -5.82 6.29 -13.35
CA MET A 52 -6.95 6.30 -14.28
C MET A 52 -6.92 7.59 -15.09
N SER A 53 -6.99 7.47 -16.41
CA SER A 53 -7.02 8.63 -17.30
C SER A 53 -8.33 9.41 -17.27
N GLU A 54 -9.42 8.78 -16.81
CA GLU A 54 -10.74 9.39 -16.65
C GLU A 54 -11.22 9.33 -15.20
N ASP A 55 -12.02 10.31 -14.78
CA ASP A 55 -12.70 10.29 -13.49
C ASP A 55 -13.92 9.36 -13.57
N ILE A 56 -13.88 8.25 -12.86
CA ILE A 56 -14.89 7.20 -12.90
C ILE A 56 -15.65 7.22 -11.58
N PRO A 57 -16.97 7.47 -11.61
CA PRO A 57 -17.74 7.57 -10.39
C PRO A 57 -17.89 6.18 -9.74
N LEU A 58 -17.97 6.16 -8.41
CA LEU A 58 -18.04 4.92 -7.63
C LEU A 58 -19.28 4.05 -7.96
N ASN A 59 -20.35 4.64 -8.47
CA ASN A 59 -21.58 3.94 -8.87
C ASN A 59 -21.60 3.50 -10.34
N GLU A 60 -20.45 3.53 -11.01
CA GLU A 60 -20.31 3.02 -12.37
C GLU A 60 -20.44 1.49 -12.39
N HIS A 61 -21.28 1.00 -13.28
CA HIS A 61 -21.59 -0.43 -13.43
C HIS A 61 -21.68 -0.86 -14.90
N ARG A 62 -21.53 0.07 -15.85
CA ARG A 62 -21.56 -0.25 -17.29
C ARG A 62 -20.33 -1.07 -17.64
N GLY A 63 -20.56 -2.21 -18.31
CA GLY A 63 -19.49 -3.16 -18.65
C GLY A 63 -18.36 -2.53 -19.48
N GLU A 64 -18.67 -1.61 -20.39
CA GLU A 64 -17.67 -0.89 -21.19
C GLU A 64 -16.69 -0.09 -20.32
N ARG A 65 -17.21 0.59 -19.28
CA ARG A 65 -16.40 1.39 -18.36
C ARG A 65 -15.56 0.52 -17.44
N LEU A 66 -16.10 -0.62 -17.00
CA LEU A 66 -15.33 -1.59 -16.21
C LEU A 66 -14.21 -2.23 -17.05
N ASN A 67 -14.48 -2.55 -18.32
CA ASN A 67 -13.46 -3.07 -19.24
C ASN A 67 -12.36 -2.03 -19.48
N PHE A 68 -12.72 -0.76 -19.60
CA PHE A 68 -11.76 0.33 -19.69
C PHE A 68 -10.87 0.42 -18.43
N MET A 69 -11.45 0.39 -17.23
CA MET A 69 -10.69 0.37 -15.96
C MET A 69 -9.75 -0.82 -15.88
N LYS A 70 -10.22 -1.99 -16.33
CA LYS A 70 -9.41 -3.21 -16.38
C LYS A 70 -8.21 -3.03 -17.30
N GLY A 71 -8.40 -2.50 -18.50
CA GLY A 71 -7.30 -2.26 -19.45
C GLY A 71 -6.26 -1.27 -18.92
N GLU A 72 -6.70 -0.17 -18.30
CA GLU A 72 -5.78 0.79 -17.65
C GLU A 72 -5.04 0.16 -16.46
N GLY A 73 -5.73 -0.71 -15.70
CA GLY A 73 -5.13 -1.52 -14.64
C GLY A 73 -4.07 -2.48 -15.15
N GLU A 74 -4.36 -3.24 -16.21
CA GLU A 74 -3.41 -4.17 -16.83
C GLU A 74 -2.16 -3.43 -17.33
N ARG A 75 -2.35 -2.30 -18.03
CA ARG A 75 -1.25 -1.45 -18.50
C ARG A 75 -0.40 -0.90 -17.35
N TYR A 76 -1.02 -0.55 -16.23
CA TYR A 76 -0.29 -0.16 -15.03
C TYR A 76 0.54 -1.33 -14.46
N LEU A 77 -0.04 -2.53 -14.37
CA LEU A 77 0.64 -3.71 -13.86
C LEU A 77 1.84 -4.09 -14.75
N GLU A 78 1.68 -4.07 -16.07
CA GLU A 78 2.77 -4.31 -17.02
C GLU A 78 3.95 -3.35 -16.83
N ARG A 79 3.66 -2.05 -16.66
CA ARG A 79 4.68 -1.03 -16.40
C ARG A 79 5.35 -1.20 -15.03
N ASN A 80 4.67 -1.81 -14.06
CA ASN A 80 5.14 -1.99 -12.69
C ASN A 80 5.48 -3.46 -12.38
N ASP A 81 5.70 -4.30 -13.39
CA ASP A 81 5.95 -5.74 -13.25
C ASP A 81 7.09 -6.05 -12.28
N GLY A 82 8.19 -5.28 -12.33
CA GLY A 82 9.30 -5.44 -11.40
C GLY A 82 8.90 -5.25 -9.93
N LYS A 83 8.01 -4.29 -9.64
CA LYS A 83 7.49 -4.04 -8.29
C LYS A 83 6.58 -5.17 -7.83
N LEU A 84 5.76 -5.71 -8.74
CA LEU A 84 4.90 -6.86 -8.47
C LEU A 84 5.71 -8.12 -8.17
N LYS A 85 6.73 -8.41 -8.99
CA LYS A 85 7.65 -9.54 -8.77
C LYS A 85 8.39 -9.42 -7.44
N LYS A 86 8.87 -8.22 -7.09
CA LYS A 86 9.51 -7.98 -5.80
C LYS A 86 8.55 -8.23 -4.64
N ALA A 87 7.33 -7.67 -4.70
CA ALA A 87 6.30 -7.90 -3.70
C ALA A 87 5.95 -9.39 -3.56
N ALA A 88 5.76 -10.09 -4.69
CA ALA A 88 5.47 -11.53 -4.71
C ALA A 88 6.63 -12.34 -4.11
N SER A 89 7.88 -11.98 -4.42
CA SER A 89 9.06 -12.63 -3.85
C SER A 89 9.13 -12.45 -2.34
N VAL A 90 8.85 -11.26 -1.82
CA VAL A 90 8.89 -10.96 -0.38
C VAL A 90 7.73 -11.66 0.35
N LEU A 91 6.52 -11.62 -0.21
CA LEU A 91 5.35 -12.30 0.36
C LEU A 91 5.46 -13.82 0.30
N GLY A 92 6.15 -14.35 -0.73
CA GLY A 92 6.40 -15.77 -0.91
C GLY A 92 7.64 -16.30 -0.20
N GLN A 93 8.41 -15.45 0.50
CA GLN A 93 9.56 -15.90 1.27
C GLN A 93 9.09 -16.78 2.44
N GLU A 94 9.42 -18.06 2.38
CA GLU A 94 9.27 -18.93 3.53
C GLU A 94 10.26 -18.54 4.62
N LYS A 95 9.81 -18.59 5.88
CA LYS A 95 10.70 -18.41 7.02
C LYS A 95 11.78 -19.48 6.98
N SER A 96 13.05 -19.06 6.95
CA SER A 96 14.18 -19.98 7.05
C SER A 96 14.07 -20.82 8.32
N THR A 97 14.58 -22.06 8.29
CA THR A 97 14.66 -22.93 9.48
C THR A 97 15.36 -22.24 10.65
N ILE A 98 16.37 -21.42 10.36
CA ILE A 98 17.08 -20.60 11.36
C ILE A 98 16.16 -19.52 11.94
N GLN A 99 15.39 -18.82 11.10
CA GLN A 99 14.41 -17.82 11.56
C GLN A 99 13.32 -18.46 12.40
N ARG A 100 12.80 -19.63 11.99
CA ARG A 100 11.79 -20.38 12.76
C ARG A 100 12.33 -20.80 14.13
N LEU A 101 13.59 -21.26 14.19
CA LEU A 101 14.23 -21.64 15.44
C LEU A 101 14.49 -20.42 16.35
N ALA A 102 14.95 -19.30 15.78
CA ALA A 102 15.17 -18.06 16.52
C ALA A 102 13.86 -17.48 17.07
N GLU A 103 12.79 -17.46 16.26
CA GLU A 103 11.46 -17.08 16.70
C GLU A 103 10.91 -18.03 17.77
N TRP A 104 11.14 -19.33 17.65
CA TRP A 104 10.74 -20.31 18.66
C TRP A 104 11.49 -20.11 19.98
N ALA A 105 12.81 -19.86 19.93
CA ALA A 105 13.62 -19.60 21.10
C ALA A 105 13.18 -18.30 21.79
N LYS A 106 12.92 -17.24 21.01
CA LYS A 106 12.37 -15.98 21.52
C LYS A 106 11.00 -16.18 22.17
N LEU A 107 10.08 -16.89 21.50
CA LEU A 107 8.76 -17.22 22.04
C LEU A 107 8.86 -18.00 23.37
N LYS A 108 9.81 -18.94 23.48
CA LYS A 108 10.05 -19.65 24.75
C LYS A 108 10.63 -18.73 25.82
N GLY A 109 11.60 -17.89 25.49
CA GLY A 109 12.15 -16.88 26.41
C GLY A 109 11.05 -15.98 26.98
N ASP A 110 10.24 -15.37 26.11
CA ASP A 110 9.14 -14.48 26.49
C ASP A 110 8.10 -15.19 27.37
N MET A 111 7.82 -16.48 27.11
CA MET A 111 6.89 -17.30 27.91
C MET A 111 7.44 -17.60 29.32
N TYR A 112 8.74 -17.78 29.47
CA TYR A 112 9.37 -18.04 30.78
C TYR A 112 9.63 -16.77 31.57
N GLU A 113 9.87 -15.62 30.91
CA GLU A 113 9.97 -14.31 31.57
C GLU A 113 8.61 -13.80 32.10
N GLY A 114 7.49 -14.23 31.52
CA GLY A 114 6.13 -13.87 31.97
C GLY A 114 5.58 -14.70 33.15
N LEU A 115 6.28 -15.74 33.60
CA LEU A 115 5.89 -16.53 34.77
C LEU A 115 6.49 -15.89 36.03
N PRO A 116 5.69 -15.59 37.08
CA PRO A 116 6.18 -15.04 38.33
C PRO A 116 6.88 -16.17 39.12
N PHE A 117 8.03 -16.64 38.65
CA PHE A 117 8.84 -17.61 39.37
C PHE A 117 9.90 -16.90 40.20
N VAL A 118 9.46 -16.06 41.14
CA VAL A 118 10.22 -15.81 42.36
C VAL A 118 9.24 -15.61 43.51
N SER A 119 8.53 -16.69 43.88
CA SER A 119 7.99 -16.79 45.24
C SER A 119 9.18 -16.90 46.18
N LYS A 120 9.57 -15.77 46.80
CA LYS A 120 10.58 -15.74 47.87
C LYS A 120 10.25 -16.81 48.91
N LEU A 121 11.21 -17.70 49.14
CA LEU A 121 11.32 -18.50 50.36
C LEU A 121 11.75 -17.60 51.52
#